data_AF-A0A6N7PF58-F1
#
_entry.id   AF-A0A6N7PF58-F1
#
_cell.length_a   1.000
_cell.length_b   1.000
_cell.length_c   1.000
_cell.angle_alpha   90.00
_cell.angle_beta   90.00
_cell.angle_gamma   90.00
#
_symmetry.space_group_name_H-M   'P 1'
#
loop_
_entity.id
_entity.type
_entity.pdbx_description
1 polymer ?
#
loop_
_entity_poly.entity_id
_entity_poly.type
_entity_poly.pdbx_seq_one_letter_code
_entity_poly.pdbx_strand_id
1 'polypeptide(L)'
;MEIVLFLALFLAVPSLLYVGGRIAGRGVWGLVLARYEKRGGGAYRAVDVPIWVPGKAPILVKLAAITSFLLGQMVVPGALAALAGLVVSLEMLGRPVEVMQPVVFVLTLSAPTGLYVAGGLLAAGVLLLRRDPNAATQSRAIARFSLVHNVVLILALLAVSGFGDGAVLVCIAYALVSIGQAALLLAAARALDARAQADAHTAATSPAAVA
;
A
#
# COMPACT_ATOMS: atom_id res chain seq x y z
N MET A 1 0.32 -21.64 -6.78
CA MET A 1 -0.67 -21.41 -5.71
C MET A 1 -0.02 -21.05 -4.38
N GLU A 2 1.08 -21.72 -3.98
CA GLU A 2 1.81 -21.44 -2.73
C GLU A 2 2.35 -20.00 -2.60
N ILE A 3 2.87 -19.41 -3.68
CA ILE A 3 3.36 -18.01 -3.67
C ILE A 3 2.23 -17.02 -3.37
N VAL A 4 1.02 -17.26 -3.91
CA VAL A 4 -0.16 -16.41 -3.69
C VAL A 4 -0.64 -16.54 -2.25
N LEU A 5 -0.63 -17.75 -1.68
CA LEU A 5 -0.93 -17.98 -0.26
C LEU A 5 0.10 -17.31 0.66
N PHE A 6 1.38 -17.37 0.30
CA PHE A 6 2.44 -16.70 1.05
C PHE A 6 2.29 -15.17 1.02
N LEU A 7 2.00 -14.60 -0.15
CA LEU A 7 1.72 -13.18 -0.32
C LEU A 7 0.45 -12.75 0.42
N ALA A 8 -0.62 -13.53 0.31
CA ALA A 8 -1.87 -13.29 1.03
C ALA A 8 -1.65 -13.33 2.55
N LEU A 9 -0.88 -14.29 3.06
CA LEU A 9 -0.52 -14.38 4.48
C LEU A 9 0.31 -13.18 4.92
N PHE A 10 1.32 -12.80 4.13
CA PHE A 10 2.21 -11.67 4.44
C PHE A 10 1.50 -10.32 4.41
N LEU A 11 0.41 -10.19 3.66
CA LEU A 11 -0.45 -9.00 3.63
C LEU A 11 -1.58 -9.05 4.68
N ALA A 12 -2.12 -10.24 4.94
CA ALA A 12 -3.19 -10.47 5.90
C ALA A 12 -2.70 -10.21 7.33
N VAL A 13 -1.48 -10.61 7.68
CA VAL A 13 -0.93 -10.38 9.03
C VAL A 13 -0.85 -8.89 9.39
N PRO A 14 -0.23 -7.99 8.58
CA PRO A 14 -0.26 -6.55 8.81
C PRO A 14 -1.68 -5.97 8.88
N SER A 15 -2.56 -6.43 7.98
CA SER A 15 -3.93 -5.93 7.87
C SER A 15 -4.78 -6.33 9.08
N LEU A 16 -4.66 -7.58 9.53
CA LEU A 16 -5.31 -8.11 10.73
C LEU A 16 -4.76 -7.47 12.00
N LEU A 17 -3.45 -7.23 12.08
CA LEU A 17 -2.85 -6.49 13.20
C LEU A 17 -3.38 -5.05 13.29
N TYR A 18 -3.56 -4.39 12.14
CA TYR A 18 -4.16 -3.05 12.09
C TYR A 18 -5.63 -3.04 12.49
N VAL A 19 -6.43 -3.94 11.91
CA VAL A 19 -7.88 -4.04 12.20
C VAL A 19 -8.12 -4.48 13.65
N GLY A 20 -7.40 -5.50 14.12
CA GLY A 20 -7.49 -5.99 15.50
C GLY A 20 -7.04 -4.96 16.52
N GLY A 21 -5.97 -4.20 16.23
CA GLY A 21 -5.52 -3.08 17.07
C GLY A 21 -6.56 -1.97 17.20
N ARG A 22 -7.31 -1.69 16.12
CA ARG A 22 -8.38 -0.68 16.08
C ARG A 22 -9.65 -1.13 16.81
N ILE A 23 -10.05 -2.40 16.65
CA ILE A 23 -11.23 -2.97 17.33
C ILE A 23 -11.02 -3.06 18.84
N ALA A 24 -9.79 -3.35 19.28
CA ALA A 24 -9.46 -3.47 20.70
C ALA A 24 -9.44 -2.12 21.47
N GLY A 25 -9.85 -1.00 20.86
CA GLY A 25 -9.94 0.31 21.52
C GLY A 25 -8.60 0.88 22.00
N ARG A 26 -7.48 0.20 21.75
CA ARG A 26 -6.15 0.72 22.01
C ARG A 26 -5.91 1.80 20.96
N GLY A 27 -5.56 3.02 21.36
CA GLY A 27 -5.20 4.13 20.48
C GLY A 27 -3.92 3.86 19.67
N VAL A 28 -3.92 2.80 18.86
CA VAL A 28 -2.78 2.26 18.12
C VAL A 28 -2.86 2.78 16.70
N TRP A 29 -2.59 4.07 16.54
CA TRP A 29 -2.41 4.63 15.22
C TRP A 29 -1.02 4.26 14.72
N GLY A 30 -0.94 3.19 13.90
CA GLY A 30 0.26 2.81 13.18
C GLY A 30 1.27 1.96 13.95
N LEU A 31 0.93 1.33 15.08
CA LEU A 31 1.86 0.49 15.85
C LEU A 31 3.22 1.18 16.11
N VAL A 32 3.16 2.42 16.61
CA VAL A 32 4.14 2.87 17.59
C VAL A 32 3.56 2.49 18.95
N LEU A 33 4.37 1.89 19.83
CA LEU A 33 4.01 1.76 21.24
C LEU A 33 3.84 3.18 21.76
N ALA A 34 2.59 3.61 22.00
CA ALA A 34 2.33 4.79 22.78
C ALA A 34 2.95 4.56 24.16
N ARG A 35 4.05 5.25 24.47
CA ARG A 35 4.36 5.52 25.87
C ARG A 35 3.47 6.67 26.30
N TYR A 36 2.95 6.61 27.51
CA TYR A 36 2.21 7.73 28.07
C TYR A 36 3.18 8.52 28.96
N GLU A 37 3.29 9.83 28.74
CA GLU A 37 3.81 10.75 29.76
C GLU A 37 2.64 11.37 30.47
N LYS A 38 2.75 11.47 31.78
CA LYS A 38 1.92 12.39 32.56
C LYS A 38 2.40 13.82 32.30
N ARG A 39 1.67 14.59 31.50
CA ARG A 39 1.91 16.03 31.33
C ARG A 39 0.91 16.82 32.16
N GLY A 40 1.41 17.67 33.05
CA GLY A 40 0.62 18.58 33.89
C GLY A 40 1.38 19.00 35.15
N GLY A 41 1.13 20.23 35.63
CA GLY A 41 1.81 20.83 36.79
C GLY A 41 1.39 20.29 38.16
N GLY A 42 0.99 19.02 38.27
CA GLY A 42 0.59 18.40 39.54
C GLY A 42 -0.15 17.08 39.39
N ALA A 43 -0.19 16.27 40.45
CA ALA A 43 -0.74 14.90 40.46
C ALA A 43 -2.21 14.79 40.00
N TYR A 44 -3.00 15.87 40.15
CA TYR A 44 -4.42 15.93 39.79
C TYR A 44 -4.72 16.62 38.45
N ARG A 45 -3.71 17.24 37.81
CA ARG A 45 -3.83 17.88 36.47
C ARG A 45 -3.00 17.18 35.41
N ALA A 46 -2.35 16.09 35.79
CA ALA A 46 -1.59 15.26 34.88
C ALA A 46 -2.54 14.46 33.98
N VAL A 47 -2.53 14.76 32.69
CA VAL A 47 -3.19 13.94 31.68
C VAL A 47 -2.15 13.02 31.07
N ASP A 48 -2.49 11.75 30.90
CA ASP A 48 -1.67 10.80 30.17
C ASP A 48 -1.70 11.18 28.69
N VAL A 49 -0.61 11.76 28.19
CA VAL A 49 -0.46 12.15 26.78
C VAL A 49 0.38 11.08 26.08
N PRO A 50 -0.10 10.51 24.96
CA PRO A 50 0.68 9.57 24.17
C PRO A 50 1.90 10.29 23.56
N ILE A 51 3.09 9.82 23.90
CA ILE A 51 4.36 10.26 23.35
C ILE A 51 4.87 9.22 22.35
N TRP A 52 5.38 9.72 21.24
CA TRP A 52 6.03 8.91 20.21
C TRP A 52 7.47 8.63 20.62
N VAL A 53 7.91 7.37 20.57
CA VAL A 53 9.32 7.04 20.83
C VAL A 53 10.18 7.66 19.73
N PRO A 54 11.07 8.62 20.04
CA PRO A 54 11.90 9.25 19.03
C PRO A 54 12.76 8.21 18.30
N GLY A 55 12.91 8.38 16.99
CA GLY A 55 13.84 7.56 16.18
C GLY A 55 13.32 6.20 15.71
N LYS A 56 12.19 5.67 16.20
CA LYS A 56 11.59 4.42 15.70
C LYS A 56 10.41 4.69 14.76
N ALA A 57 10.49 4.21 13.52
CA ALA A 57 9.37 4.28 12.58
C ALA A 57 8.20 3.38 13.05
N PRO A 58 6.94 3.81 12.87
CA PRO A 58 5.75 2.99 13.13
C PRO A 58 5.87 1.61 12.45
N ILE A 59 5.51 0.53 13.14
CA ILE A 59 5.62 -0.83 12.57
C ILE A 59 4.80 -0.92 11.28
N LEU A 60 3.67 -0.22 11.22
CA LEU A 60 2.81 -0.20 10.04
C LEU A 60 3.49 0.47 8.84
N VAL A 61 4.29 1.53 9.07
CA VAL A 61 5.11 2.17 8.04
C VAL A 61 6.22 1.22 7.57
N LYS A 62 6.85 0.47 8.48
CA LYS A 62 7.87 -0.53 8.11
C LYS A 62 7.28 -1.67 7.28
N LEU A 63 6.13 -2.19 7.69
CA LEU A 63 5.42 -3.24 6.96
C LEU A 63 4.99 -2.74 5.57
N ALA A 64 4.40 -1.56 5.49
CA ALA A 64 4.03 -0.94 4.21
C ALA A 64 5.25 -0.70 3.31
N ALA A 65 6.38 -0.29 3.87
CA ALA A 65 7.61 -0.08 3.13
C ALA A 65 8.19 -1.39 2.58
N ILE A 66 8.30 -2.43 3.41
CA ILE A 66 8.82 -3.75 3.01
C ILE A 66 7.93 -4.39 1.95
N THR A 67 6.62 -4.40 2.19
CA THR A 67 5.64 -4.97 1.26
C THR A 67 5.60 -4.19 -0.07
N SER A 68 5.68 -2.86 -0.04
CA SER A 68 5.73 -2.05 -1.26
C SER A 68 7.02 -2.26 -2.04
N PHE A 69 8.14 -2.47 -1.34
CA PHE A 69 9.41 -2.80 -1.97
C PHE A 69 9.36 -4.17 -2.64
N LEU A 70 8.88 -5.21 -1.95
CA LEU A 70 8.76 -6.56 -2.49
C LEU A 70 7.78 -6.64 -3.66
N LEU A 71 6.59 -6.04 -3.52
CA LEU A 71 5.61 -5.98 -4.61
C LEU A 71 6.11 -5.13 -5.78
N GLY A 72 6.82 -4.04 -5.49
CA GLY A 72 7.45 -3.18 -6.48
C GLY A 72 8.57 -3.86 -7.27
N GLN A 73 9.26 -4.85 -6.70
CA GLN A 73 10.23 -5.65 -7.45
C GLN A 73 9.58 -6.46 -8.57
N MET A 74 8.28 -6.71 -8.51
CA MET A 74 7.55 -7.37 -9.60
C MET A 74 7.38 -6.49 -10.85
N VAL A 75 7.79 -5.20 -10.81
CA VAL A 75 7.87 -4.35 -12.00
C VAL A 75 8.69 -5.00 -13.11
N VAL A 76 9.88 -5.55 -12.78
CA VAL A 76 10.79 -6.09 -13.79
C VAL A 76 10.23 -7.35 -14.47
N PRO A 77 9.85 -8.43 -13.74
CA PRO A 77 9.23 -9.59 -14.38
C PRO A 77 7.88 -9.24 -15.02
N GLY A 78 7.10 -8.33 -14.42
CA GLY A 78 5.84 -7.86 -14.98
C GLY A 78 6.02 -7.09 -16.30
N ALA A 79 7.06 -6.26 -16.42
CA ALA A 79 7.38 -5.52 -17.64
C ALA A 79 7.78 -6.47 -18.76
N LEU A 80 8.60 -7.47 -18.46
CA LEU A 80 8.99 -8.50 -19.43
C LEU A 80 7.79 -9.32 -19.89
N ALA A 81 6.91 -9.74 -18.98
CA ALA A 81 5.68 -10.46 -19.32
C ALA A 81 4.73 -9.60 -20.17
N ALA A 82 4.59 -8.30 -19.84
CA ALA A 82 3.79 -7.36 -20.62
C ALA A 82 4.35 -7.15 -22.03
N LEU A 83 5.67 -7.02 -22.17
CA LEU A 83 6.32 -6.93 -23.47
C LEU A 83 6.13 -8.21 -24.29
N ALA A 84 6.30 -9.38 -23.69
CA ALA A 84 6.04 -10.65 -24.35
C ALA A 84 4.57 -10.76 -24.80
N GLY A 85 3.62 -10.40 -23.92
CA GLY A 85 2.20 -10.36 -24.25
C GLY A 85 1.87 -9.38 -25.37
N LEU A 86 2.54 -8.22 -25.39
CA LEU A 86 2.41 -7.24 -26.47
C LEU A 86 2.95 -7.79 -27.79
N VAL A 87 4.14 -8.40 -27.81
CA VAL A 87 4.73 -9.03 -29.00
C VAL A 87 3.79 -10.12 -29.54
N VAL A 88 3.28 -11.00 -28.68
CA VAL A 88 2.31 -12.02 -29.07
C VAL A 88 1.02 -11.40 -29.61
N SER A 89 0.53 -10.32 -29.00
CA SER A 89 -0.67 -9.61 -29.47
C SER A 89 -0.45 -8.95 -30.83
N LEU A 90 0.74 -8.39 -31.08
CA LEU A 90 1.15 -7.81 -32.36
C LEU A 90 1.34 -8.86 -33.45
N GLU A 91 1.88 -10.04 -33.12
CA GLU A 91 1.94 -11.17 -34.05
C GLU A 91 0.54 -11.72 -34.37
N MET A 92 -0.39 -11.67 -33.42
CA MET A 92 -1.79 -12.07 -33.58
C MET A 92 -2.64 -11.06 -34.35
N LEU A 93 -2.20 -9.80 -34.49
CA LEU A 93 -2.90 -8.76 -35.26
C LEU A 93 -3.01 -9.07 -36.76
N GLY A 94 -2.21 -10.01 -37.28
CA GLY A 94 -2.33 -10.55 -38.64
C GLY A 94 -3.29 -11.74 -38.78
N ARG A 95 -3.91 -12.21 -37.67
CA ARG A 95 -4.84 -13.34 -37.63
C ARG A 95 -6.27 -12.86 -37.34
N PRO A 96 -7.31 -13.58 -37.78
CA PRO A 96 -8.69 -13.21 -37.49
C PRO A 96 -8.93 -13.06 -35.98
N VAL A 97 -9.65 -11.98 -35.61
CA VAL A 97 -9.90 -11.51 -34.23
C VAL A 97 -10.52 -12.59 -33.32
N GLU A 98 -11.13 -13.61 -33.90
CA GLU A 98 -11.74 -14.76 -33.20
C GLU A 98 -10.74 -15.57 -32.34
N VAL A 99 -9.43 -15.44 -32.57
CA VAL A 99 -8.40 -16.18 -31.83
C VAL A 99 -7.89 -15.42 -30.60
N MET A 100 -8.10 -14.10 -30.51
CA MET A 100 -7.55 -13.31 -29.42
C MET A 100 -8.47 -13.40 -28.19
N GLN A 101 -8.05 -14.17 -27.19
CA GLN A 101 -8.78 -14.27 -25.92
C GLN A 101 -8.95 -12.88 -25.31
N PRO A 102 -10.19 -12.41 -25.07
CA PRO A 102 -10.44 -11.03 -24.69
C PRO A 102 -9.88 -10.70 -23.29
N VAL A 103 -9.61 -11.70 -22.45
CA VAL A 103 -8.85 -11.56 -21.20
C VAL A 103 -7.42 -11.09 -21.47
N VAL A 104 -6.72 -11.68 -22.44
CA VAL A 104 -5.34 -11.29 -22.80
C VAL A 104 -5.33 -9.84 -23.28
N PHE A 105 -6.33 -9.44 -24.06
CA PHE A 105 -6.46 -8.05 -24.53
C PHE A 105 -6.60 -7.05 -23.37
N VAL A 106 -7.50 -7.33 -22.41
CA VAL A 106 -7.66 -6.49 -21.20
C VAL A 106 -6.36 -6.39 -20.41
N LEU A 107 -5.67 -7.52 -20.21
CA LEU A 107 -4.40 -7.55 -19.48
C LEU A 107 -3.33 -6.73 -20.20
N THR A 108 -3.17 -6.90 -21.52
CA THR A 108 -2.20 -6.13 -22.33
C THR A 108 -2.47 -4.63 -22.26
N LEU A 109 -3.73 -4.19 -22.37
CA LEU A 109 -4.09 -2.77 -22.26
C LEU A 109 -3.85 -2.21 -20.85
N SER A 110 -4.05 -3.04 -19.82
CA SER A 110 -3.84 -2.63 -18.42
C SER A 110 -2.36 -2.57 -18.02
N ALA A 111 -1.47 -3.23 -18.77
CA ALA A 111 -0.08 -3.41 -18.40
C ALA A 111 0.71 -2.11 -18.19
N PRO A 112 0.61 -1.05 -19.03
CA PRO A 112 1.31 0.20 -18.80
C PRO A 112 0.90 0.87 -17.48
N THR A 113 -0.41 0.87 -17.19
CA THR A 113 -0.93 1.42 -15.93
C THR A 113 -0.56 0.57 -14.72
N GLY A 114 -0.49 -0.75 -14.86
CA GLY A 114 -0.04 -1.67 -13.81
C GLY A 114 1.45 -1.49 -13.50
N LEU A 115 2.28 -1.27 -14.53
CA LEU A 115 3.70 -0.94 -14.36
C LEU A 115 3.92 0.38 -13.64
N TYR A 116 3.13 1.41 -13.98
CA TYR A 116 3.15 2.67 -13.25
C TYR A 116 2.79 2.47 -11.78
N VAL A 117 1.74 1.70 -11.46
CA VAL A 117 1.41 1.34 -10.06
C VAL A 117 2.59 0.69 -9.37
N ALA A 118 3.18 -0.33 -9.98
CA ALA A 118 4.24 -1.10 -9.35
C ALA A 118 5.53 -0.27 -9.14
N GLY A 119 5.91 0.58 -10.10
CA GLY A 119 7.01 1.52 -9.95
C GLY A 119 6.74 2.59 -8.90
N GLY A 120 5.50 3.09 -8.84
CA GLY A 120 5.04 4.01 -7.81
C GLY A 120 5.08 3.40 -6.41
N LEU A 121 4.69 2.14 -6.25
CA LEU A 121 4.77 1.40 -4.98
C LEU A 121 6.23 1.27 -4.53
N LEU A 122 7.14 0.91 -5.46
CA LEU A 122 8.57 0.83 -5.16
C LEU A 122 9.11 2.19 -4.67
N ALA A 123 8.80 3.27 -5.40
CA ALA A 123 9.24 4.62 -5.05
C ALA A 123 8.68 5.06 -3.68
N ALA A 124 7.39 4.82 -3.42
CA ALA A 124 6.78 5.10 -2.13
C ALA A 124 7.45 4.29 -1.00
N GLY A 125 7.71 3.01 -1.21
CA GLY A 125 8.44 2.16 -0.26
C GLY A 125 9.83 2.69 0.07
N VAL A 126 10.60 3.10 -0.95
CA VAL A 126 11.94 3.69 -0.76
C VAL A 126 11.86 4.99 0.05
N LEU A 127 10.90 5.87 -0.22
CA LEU A 127 10.73 7.11 0.53
C LEU A 127 10.31 6.86 1.98
N LEU A 128 9.44 5.86 2.23
CA LEU A 128 9.08 5.43 3.58
C LEU A 128 10.31 4.89 4.34
N LEU A 129 11.19 4.13 3.69
CA LEU A 129 12.45 3.65 4.29
C LEU A 129 13.41 4.80 4.61
N ARG A 130 13.53 5.77 3.69
CA ARG A 130 14.37 6.97 3.85
C ARG A 130 13.79 8.00 4.82
N ARG A 131 12.53 7.83 5.25
CA ARG A 131 11.79 8.79 6.08
C ARG A 131 11.69 10.17 5.44
N ASP A 132 11.49 10.20 4.13
CA ASP A 132 11.37 11.45 3.37
C ASP A 132 10.10 12.23 3.79
N PRO A 133 10.15 13.57 3.90
CA PRO A 133 8.97 14.38 4.23
C PRO A 133 7.83 14.23 3.21
N ASN A 134 8.14 13.90 1.96
CA ASN A 134 7.15 13.69 0.89
C ASN A 134 6.58 12.27 0.86
N ALA A 135 7.04 11.36 1.72
CA ALA A 135 6.61 9.97 1.69
C ALA A 135 5.09 9.81 1.89
N ALA A 136 4.47 10.66 2.72
CA ALA A 136 3.04 10.61 3.00
C ALA A 136 2.17 11.09 1.82
N THR A 137 2.59 12.17 1.14
CA THR A 137 1.88 12.69 -0.05
C THR A 137 1.99 11.70 -1.21
N GLN A 138 3.18 11.17 -1.48
CA GLN A 138 3.39 10.18 -2.53
C GLN A 138 2.65 8.87 -2.26
N SER A 139 2.69 8.35 -1.03
CA SER A 139 1.97 7.13 -0.65
C SER A 139 0.46 7.25 -0.89
N ARG A 140 -0.14 8.43 -0.63
CA ARG A 140 -1.56 8.69 -0.91
C ARG A 140 -1.87 8.70 -2.40
N ALA A 141 -1.04 9.39 -3.19
CA ALA A 141 -1.24 9.49 -4.63
C ALA A 141 -1.19 8.11 -5.28
N ILE A 142 -0.13 7.34 -4.98
CA ILE A 142 0.06 5.99 -5.52
C ILE A 142 -1.04 5.03 -5.02
N ALA A 143 -1.43 5.11 -3.75
CA ALA A 143 -2.51 4.26 -3.23
C ALA A 143 -3.85 4.53 -3.93
N ARG A 144 -4.22 5.80 -4.14
CA ARG A 144 -5.45 6.14 -4.88
C ARG A 144 -5.41 5.63 -6.30
N PHE A 145 -4.29 5.83 -7.00
CA PHE A 145 -4.13 5.36 -8.37
C PHE A 145 -4.21 3.83 -8.44
N SER A 146 -3.54 3.13 -7.53
CA SER A 146 -3.61 1.67 -7.40
C SER A 146 -5.04 1.18 -7.17
N LEU A 147 -5.80 1.81 -6.27
CA LEU A 147 -7.20 1.45 -6.03
C LEU A 147 -8.04 1.59 -7.31
N VAL A 148 -7.95 2.73 -7.99
CA VAL A 148 -8.72 2.98 -9.22
C VAL A 148 -8.34 1.96 -10.30
N HIS A 149 -7.05 1.76 -10.54
CA HIS A 149 -6.55 0.81 -11.53
C HIS A 149 -7.06 -0.61 -11.28
N ASN A 150 -6.92 -1.12 -10.05
CA ASN A 150 -7.34 -2.49 -9.73
C ASN A 150 -8.86 -2.67 -9.75
N VAL A 151 -9.64 -1.67 -9.32
CA VAL A 151 -11.11 -1.73 -9.41
C VAL A 151 -11.55 -1.78 -10.88
N VAL A 152 -11.00 -0.91 -11.73
CA VAL A 152 -11.30 -0.90 -13.17
C VAL A 152 -10.89 -2.21 -13.83
N LEU A 153 -9.71 -2.74 -13.48
CA LEU A 153 -9.23 -4.02 -14.01
C LEU A 153 -10.16 -5.19 -13.63
N ILE A 154 -10.58 -5.28 -12.36
CA ILE A 154 -11.51 -6.33 -11.91
C ILE A 154 -12.84 -6.23 -12.68
N LEU A 155 -13.40 -5.03 -12.81
CA LEU A 155 -14.65 -4.83 -13.54
C LEU A 155 -14.51 -5.21 -15.04
N ALA A 156 -13.41 -4.84 -15.68
CA ALA A 156 -13.14 -5.19 -17.07
C ALA A 156 -12.98 -6.70 -17.28
N LEU A 157 -12.26 -7.38 -16.39
CA LEU A 157 -12.09 -8.83 -16.44
C LEU A 157 -13.44 -9.56 -16.25
N LEU A 158 -14.22 -9.16 -15.24
CA LEU A 158 -15.54 -9.75 -14.98
C LEU A 158 -16.52 -9.53 -16.14
N ALA A 159 -16.49 -8.35 -16.77
CA ALA A 159 -17.35 -8.04 -17.91
C ALA A 159 -17.07 -8.93 -19.13
N VAL A 160 -15.81 -9.33 -19.32
CA VAL A 160 -15.36 -10.07 -20.50
C VAL A 160 -15.46 -11.59 -20.33
N SER A 161 -15.30 -12.11 -19.10
CA SER A 161 -15.10 -13.55 -18.86
C SER A 161 -16.01 -14.15 -17.78
N GLY A 162 -16.70 -13.33 -16.99
CA GLY A 162 -17.52 -13.79 -15.87
C GLY A 162 -16.71 -14.46 -14.75
N PHE A 163 -17.38 -15.24 -13.90
CA PHE A 163 -16.76 -15.92 -12.74
C PHE A 163 -16.28 -17.35 -13.02
N GLY A 164 -16.51 -17.87 -14.23
CA GLY A 164 -16.26 -19.27 -14.57
C GLY A 164 -14.81 -19.60 -14.97
N ASP A 165 -13.98 -18.59 -15.24
CA ASP A 165 -12.61 -18.77 -15.70
C ASP A 165 -11.61 -18.72 -14.53
N GLY A 166 -10.91 -19.84 -14.31
CA GLY A 166 -9.90 -19.97 -13.26
C GLY A 166 -8.72 -18.99 -13.42
N ALA A 167 -8.33 -18.64 -14.66
CA ALA A 167 -7.25 -17.69 -14.88
C ALA A 167 -7.66 -16.28 -14.42
N VAL A 168 -8.91 -15.91 -14.67
CA VAL A 168 -9.48 -14.63 -14.26
C VAL A 168 -9.57 -14.54 -12.74
N LEU A 169 -9.96 -15.62 -12.07
CA LEU A 169 -9.97 -15.67 -10.60
C LEU A 169 -8.58 -15.42 -10.00
N VAL A 170 -7.51 -15.92 -10.62
CA VAL A 170 -6.14 -15.65 -10.18
C VAL A 170 -5.78 -14.17 -10.36
N CYS A 171 -6.14 -13.56 -11.50
CA CYS A 171 -5.93 -12.14 -11.74
C CYS A 171 -6.70 -11.26 -10.73
N ILE A 172 -7.95 -11.61 -10.44
CA ILE A 172 -8.78 -10.92 -9.43
C ILE A 172 -8.16 -11.05 -8.05
N ALA A 173 -7.72 -12.25 -7.66
CA ALA A 173 -7.04 -12.48 -6.38
C ALA A 173 -5.80 -11.59 -6.24
N TYR A 174 -5.01 -11.46 -7.30
CA TYR A 174 -3.83 -10.59 -7.31
C TYR A 174 -4.21 -9.09 -7.22
N ALA A 175 -5.27 -8.67 -7.92
CA ALA A 175 -5.79 -7.31 -7.83
C ALA A 175 -6.29 -6.97 -6.41
N LEU A 176 -6.91 -7.93 -5.71
CA LEU A 176 -7.31 -7.76 -4.32
C LEU A 176 -6.11 -7.60 -3.37
N VAL A 177 -5.03 -8.35 -3.59
CA VAL A 177 -3.77 -8.15 -2.85
C VAL A 177 -3.22 -6.74 -3.07
N SER A 178 -3.24 -6.25 -4.31
CA SER A 178 -2.80 -4.89 -4.66
C SER A 178 -3.68 -3.80 -4.00
N ILE A 179 -5.00 -4.03 -3.91
CA ILE A 179 -5.94 -3.17 -3.17
C ILE A 179 -5.61 -3.14 -1.67
N GLY A 180 -5.34 -4.31 -1.06
CA GLY A 180 -4.90 -4.41 0.33
C GLY A 180 -3.63 -3.61 0.59
N GLN A 181 -2.68 -3.66 -0.36
CA GLN A 181 -1.44 -2.90 -0.27
C GLN A 181 -1.68 -1.39 -0.35
N ALA A 182 -2.59 -0.95 -1.22
CA ALA A 182 -2.97 0.45 -1.31
C ALA A 182 -3.60 0.95 0.01
N ALA A 183 -4.43 0.13 0.67
CA ALA A 183 -4.99 0.44 1.97
C ALA A 183 -3.90 0.57 3.05
N LEU A 184 -2.90 -0.31 3.04
CA LEU A 184 -1.73 -0.23 3.93
C LEU A 184 -0.93 1.06 3.72
N LEU A 185 -0.73 1.49 2.48
CA LEU A 185 -0.07 2.77 2.17
C LEU A 185 -0.86 3.98 2.66
N LEU A 186 -2.20 3.97 2.53
CA LEU A 186 -3.05 5.03 3.09
C LEU A 186 -2.95 5.08 4.61
N ALA A 187 -2.94 3.93 5.27
CA ALA A 187 -2.77 3.83 6.70
C ALA A 187 -1.38 4.30 7.15
N ALA A 188 -0.32 3.97 6.40
CA ALA A 188 1.04 4.43 6.65
C ALA A 188 1.15 5.96 6.48
N ALA A 189 0.57 6.54 5.43
CA ALA A 189 0.55 7.98 5.22
C ALA A 189 -0.14 8.72 6.36
N ARG A 190 -1.30 8.23 6.83
CA ARG A 190 -2.00 8.80 7.99
C ARG A 190 -1.16 8.73 9.27
N ALA A 191 -0.43 7.64 9.48
CA ALA A 191 0.46 7.49 10.64
C ALA A 191 1.64 8.48 10.58
N LEU A 192 2.16 8.77 9.39
CA LEU A 192 3.20 9.78 9.20
C LEU A 192 2.71 11.21 9.45
N ASP A 193 1.52 11.57 8.94
CA ASP A 193 0.94 12.89 9.20
C ASP A 193 0.69 13.12 10.70
N ALA A 194 0.14 12.12 11.39
CA ALA A 194 -0.12 12.19 12.83
C ALA A 194 1.17 12.36 13.64
N ARG A 195 2.25 11.70 13.22
CA ARG A 195 3.58 11.89 13.83
C ARG A 195 4.10 13.30 13.58
N ALA A 196 4.01 13.82 12.35
CA ALA A 196 4.46 15.17 12.03
C ALA A 196 3.71 16.23 12.86
N GLN A 197 2.41 16.06 13.07
CA GLN A 197 1.61 16.92 13.95
C GLN A 197 2.07 16.84 15.41
N ALA A 198 2.35 15.64 15.92
CA ALA A 198 2.85 15.46 17.29
C ALA A 198 4.23 16.09 17.51
N ASP A 199 5.13 15.97 16.52
CA ASP A 199 6.46 16.58 16.53
C ASP A 199 6.34 18.12 16.53
N ALA A 200 5.44 18.68 15.71
CA ALA A 200 5.17 20.12 15.67
C ALA A 200 4.60 20.67 16.98
N HIS A 201 3.64 19.96 17.60
CA HIS A 201 3.11 20.34 18.92
C HIS A 201 4.20 20.31 20.00
N THR A 202 5.07 19.30 19.97
CA THR A 202 6.16 19.20 20.95
C THR A 202 7.14 20.37 20.81
N ALA A 203 7.51 20.73 19.59
CA ALA A 203 8.39 21.88 19.32
C ALA A 203 7.79 23.20 19.83
N ALA A 204 6.48 23.43 19.62
CA ALA A 204 5.79 24.64 20.09
C ALA A 204 5.68 24.75 21.62
N THR A 205 5.69 23.62 22.32
CA THR A 205 5.59 23.57 23.79
C THR A 205 6.94 23.50 24.51
N SER A 206 8.06 23.48 23.78
CA SER A 206 9.38 23.40 24.38
C SER A 206 9.78 24.75 25.01
N PRO A 207 10.22 24.78 26.29
CA PRO A 207 10.54 26.01 27.02
C PRO A 207 11.71 26.81 26.43
N ALA A 208 12.45 26.26 25.46
CA ALA A 208 13.50 26.97 24.73
C ALA A 208 12.97 28.01 23.72
N ALA A 209 11.68 28.01 23.40
CA ALA A 209 11.06 28.98 22.47
C ALA A 209 10.62 30.30 23.15
N VAL A 210 10.87 30.46 24.46
CA VAL A 210 10.45 31.62 25.26
C VAL A 210 11.66 32.43 25.77
N ALA A 211 12.86 32.19 25.24
CA ALA A 211 14.06 32.97 25.56
C ALA A 211 14.33 34.04 24.49
#